data_AF-A0A2V7XIX9-F1
#
_entry.id   AF-A0A2V7XIX9-F1
#
_cell.length_a   1.000
_cell.length_b   1.000
_cell.length_c   1.000
_cell.angle_alpha   90.00
_cell.angle_beta   90.00
_cell.angle_gamma   90.00
#
_symmetry.space_group_name_H-M   'P 1'
#
loop_
_entity.id
_entity.type
_entity.pdbx_description
1 polymer ?
#
loop_
_entity_poly.entity_id
_entity_poly.type
_entity_poly.pdbx_seq_one_letter_code
_entity_poly.pdbx_strand_id
1 'polypeptide(L)'
;GSQAASGQLLFIPAAGGSVQSRSIFLLPKQTLTYGNALLDIFGIPSGAGAVAVEATSAASTPVIKMTSRTYTSGSSGTYGQGVPNVSSGDLPQTLFVTGLESDSDYRTNIGLVNRSNTPVPVALTLYDANGSLVGSTSLVVAANNFQQSSLASFFPAVNNRPFTALSMRADATVADAISVYASVVDNRTQDPIYLQGSGARSGSRSVIPAVGRAPGINGTFWRSDVRLFNPAASTIVVTLRYLNATTPVAIATNQTVVLSDVLSQFGASSGSGALEVLWNGGNGPIIASRTYTTAANGGTFGQSIDPVQAFGSDSYVPGLRSDSAFRSNVGFVNSGDVSIGITATLLTSRGEPLANAFVQLAPRSQTQFSLASLFPSLNIAALGTVTLQSHTDSGPYLFAYGSMVDNASGDPVFFAGE
;
A
#
# COMPACT_ATOMS: atom_id res chain seq x y z
N GLY A 1 5.59 -19.89 -4.85
CA GLY A 1 6.88 -20.61 -4.84
C GLY A 1 6.83 -21.87 -5.69
N SER A 2 7.91 -22.66 -5.68
CA SER A 2 8.07 -23.93 -6.43
C SER A 2 7.56 -25.17 -5.68
N GLN A 3 7.13 -25.01 -4.43
CA GLN A 3 6.61 -26.08 -3.58
C GLN A 3 5.19 -25.74 -3.12
N ALA A 4 4.43 -26.77 -2.74
CA ALA A 4 3.14 -26.60 -2.10
C ALA A 4 3.31 -26.04 -0.68
N ALA A 5 2.34 -25.26 -0.21
CA ALA A 5 2.31 -24.69 1.13
C ALA A 5 0.98 -24.99 1.81
N SER A 6 1.03 -25.33 3.09
CA SER A 6 -0.14 -25.43 3.95
C SER A 6 -0.12 -24.30 4.96
N GLY A 7 -1.29 -23.86 5.39
CA GLY A 7 -1.38 -22.82 6.40
C GLY A 7 -2.78 -22.69 6.99
N GLN A 8 -2.95 -21.64 7.77
CA GLN A 8 -4.19 -21.25 8.40
C GLN A 8 -4.45 -19.77 8.11
N LEU A 9 -5.69 -19.47 7.74
CA LEU A 9 -6.24 -18.13 7.78
C LEU A 9 -6.94 -17.95 9.13
N LEU A 10 -6.53 -16.95 9.90
CA LEU A 10 -7.11 -16.64 11.20
C LEU A 10 -7.88 -15.33 11.09
N PHE A 11 -9.19 -15.38 11.31
CA PHE A 11 -10.01 -14.19 11.44
C PHE A 11 -9.95 -13.67 12.87
N ILE A 12 -9.50 -12.42 13.01
CA ILE A 12 -9.42 -11.67 14.26
C ILE A 12 -10.57 -10.65 14.25
N PRO A 13 -11.70 -10.95 14.89
CA PRO A 13 -12.89 -10.10 14.83
C PRO A 13 -12.69 -8.78 15.58
N ALA A 14 -13.43 -7.76 15.12
CA ALA A 14 -13.67 -6.56 15.88
C ALA A 14 -14.31 -6.87 17.24
N ALA A 15 -14.07 -6.01 18.24
CA ALA A 15 -14.74 -6.06 19.55
C ALA A 15 -14.52 -7.35 20.38
N GLY A 16 -13.44 -8.10 20.13
CA GLY A 16 -13.02 -9.19 21.03
C GLY A 16 -13.80 -10.49 20.90
N GLY A 17 -14.40 -10.75 19.74
CA GLY A 17 -14.97 -12.07 19.43
C GLY A 17 -13.90 -13.17 19.37
N SER A 18 -14.34 -14.43 19.32
CA SER A 18 -13.42 -15.57 19.22
C SER A 18 -12.74 -15.62 17.85
N VAL A 19 -11.41 -15.83 17.85
CA VAL A 19 -10.64 -16.08 16.63
C VAL A 19 -11.19 -17.32 15.92
N GLN A 20 -11.43 -17.21 14.61
CA GLN A 20 -11.77 -18.36 13.77
C GLN A 20 -10.61 -18.74 12.88
N SER A 21 -10.34 -20.04 12.73
CA SER A 21 -9.30 -20.53 11.82
C SER A 21 -9.89 -21.35 10.67
N ARG A 22 -9.27 -21.26 9.50
CA ARG A 22 -9.53 -22.11 8.33
C ARG A 22 -8.22 -22.55 7.72
N SER A 23 -8.08 -23.85 7.48
CA SER A 23 -6.92 -24.38 6.77
C SER A 23 -6.92 -23.96 5.30
N ILE A 24 -5.73 -23.65 4.79
CA ILE A 24 -5.49 -23.42 3.36
C ILE A 24 -4.40 -24.36 2.87
N PHE A 25 -4.51 -24.74 1.60
CA PHE A 25 -3.50 -25.49 0.87
C PHE A 25 -3.31 -24.84 -0.49
N LEU A 26 -2.06 -24.51 -0.81
CA LEU A 26 -1.65 -23.89 -2.05
C LEU A 26 -0.68 -24.82 -2.77
N LEU A 27 -1.01 -25.23 -3.99
CA LEU A 27 -0.06 -25.84 -4.91
C LEU A 27 1.00 -24.81 -5.36
N PRO A 28 2.16 -25.26 -5.90
CA PRO A 28 3.15 -24.35 -6.47
C PRO A 28 2.50 -23.34 -7.42
N LYS A 29 2.80 -22.04 -7.22
CA LYS A 29 2.29 -20.91 -7.99
C LYS A 29 0.75 -20.76 -8.05
N GLN A 30 -0.01 -21.55 -7.31
CA GLN A 30 -1.46 -21.42 -7.24
C GLN A 30 -1.86 -20.10 -6.57
N THR A 31 -2.93 -19.48 -7.05
CA THR A 31 -3.56 -18.32 -6.44
C THR A 31 -5.00 -18.66 -6.09
N LEU A 32 -5.35 -18.52 -4.81
CA LEU A 32 -6.75 -18.59 -4.35
C LEU A 32 -7.29 -17.16 -4.24
N THR A 33 -8.54 -16.97 -4.66
CA THR A 33 -9.20 -15.66 -4.64
C THR A 33 -10.57 -15.80 -4.01
N TYR A 34 -10.86 -14.91 -3.07
CA TYR A 34 -12.13 -14.84 -2.36
C TYR A 34 -12.73 -13.46 -2.61
N GLY A 35 -13.95 -13.41 -3.14
CA GLY A 35 -14.59 -12.14 -3.49
C GLY A 35 -15.08 -11.39 -2.25
N ASN A 36 -15.61 -12.14 -1.29
CA ASN A 36 -15.93 -11.67 0.06
C ASN A 36 -15.25 -12.62 1.06
N ALA A 37 -14.01 -12.34 1.42
CA ALA A 37 -13.22 -13.22 2.30
C ALA A 37 -13.92 -13.53 3.64
N LEU A 38 -14.68 -12.59 4.21
CA LEU A 38 -15.40 -12.82 5.48
C LEU A 38 -16.49 -13.88 5.33
N LEU A 39 -17.26 -13.80 4.25
CA LEU A 39 -18.32 -14.75 3.94
C LEU A 39 -17.74 -16.07 3.39
N ASP A 40 -16.89 -15.99 2.38
CA ASP A 40 -16.42 -17.13 1.58
C ASP A 40 -15.50 -18.05 2.40
N ILE A 41 -14.75 -17.51 3.35
CA ILE A 41 -13.78 -18.26 4.16
C ILE A 41 -14.38 -18.60 5.54
N PHE A 42 -14.95 -17.61 6.22
CA PHE A 42 -15.37 -17.75 7.61
C PHE A 42 -16.89 -17.94 7.79
N GLY A 43 -17.70 -17.76 6.74
CA GLY A 43 -19.15 -17.85 6.82
C GLY A 43 -19.79 -16.68 7.56
N ILE A 44 -19.11 -15.53 7.63
CA ILE A 44 -19.54 -14.35 8.37
C ILE A 44 -20.16 -13.34 7.39
N PRO A 45 -21.50 -13.18 7.38
CA PRO A 45 -22.17 -12.33 6.38
C PRO A 45 -22.02 -10.83 6.65
N SER A 46 -21.71 -10.44 7.89
CA SER A 46 -21.49 -9.05 8.29
C SER A 46 -20.55 -9.00 9.49
N GLY A 47 -19.57 -8.11 9.43
CA GLY A 47 -18.58 -7.92 10.48
C GLY A 47 -17.35 -7.17 9.95
N ALA A 48 -16.39 -6.93 10.84
CA ALA A 48 -15.09 -6.38 10.52
C ALA A 48 -14.02 -7.10 11.35
N GLY A 49 -12.78 -7.09 10.87
CA GLY A 49 -11.66 -7.71 11.55
C GLY A 49 -10.41 -7.72 10.69
N ALA A 50 -9.33 -8.25 11.25
CA ALA A 50 -8.11 -8.56 10.52
C ALA A 50 -8.07 -10.03 10.13
N VAL A 51 -7.36 -10.35 9.05
CA VAL A 51 -7.01 -11.73 8.70
C VAL A 51 -5.51 -11.88 8.87
N ALA A 52 -5.10 -12.79 9.75
CA ALA A 52 -3.72 -13.24 9.85
C ALA A 52 -3.53 -14.52 9.04
N VAL A 53 -2.32 -14.71 8.51
CA VAL A 53 -1.97 -15.92 7.78
C VAL A 53 -0.77 -16.56 8.45
N GLU A 54 -0.93 -17.81 8.87
CA GLU A 54 0.14 -18.60 9.47
C GLU A 54 0.38 -19.81 8.60
N ALA A 55 1.58 -19.92 8.03
CA ALA A 55 1.88 -20.97 7.08
C ALA A 55 3.07 -21.81 7.55
N THR A 56 2.95 -23.13 7.39
CA THR A 56 3.99 -24.10 7.72
C THR A 56 4.30 -24.93 6.48
N SER A 57 5.58 -25.18 6.20
CA SER A 57 5.98 -26.20 5.22
C SER A 57 6.95 -27.17 5.86
N ALA A 58 7.02 -28.39 5.32
CA ALA A 58 7.86 -29.46 5.87
C ALA A 58 9.37 -29.19 5.78
N ALA A 59 9.81 -28.19 4.99
CA ALA A 59 11.22 -27.96 4.70
C ALA A 59 11.70 -26.50 4.92
N SER A 60 10.80 -25.50 4.94
CA SER A 60 11.15 -24.07 5.10
C SER A 60 9.96 -23.21 5.54
N THR A 61 10.19 -21.95 5.91
CA THR A 61 9.10 -20.97 6.06
C THR A 61 8.50 -20.70 4.67
N PRO A 62 7.24 -21.06 4.41
CA PRO A 62 6.64 -20.87 3.09
C PRO A 62 6.51 -19.38 2.78
N VAL A 63 6.98 -18.98 1.59
CA VAL A 63 6.80 -17.62 1.07
C VAL A 63 5.43 -17.56 0.37
N ILE A 64 4.40 -17.15 1.12
CA ILE A 64 3.07 -16.84 0.57
C ILE A 64 3.02 -15.35 0.25
N LYS A 65 2.65 -15.03 -0.99
CA LYS A 65 2.45 -13.64 -1.45
C LYS A 65 0.97 -13.32 -1.39
N MET A 66 0.59 -12.16 -0.85
CA MET A 66 -0.79 -11.89 -0.49
C MET A 66 -1.16 -10.45 -0.75
N THR A 67 -2.26 -10.28 -1.47
CA THR A 67 -2.87 -8.96 -1.69
C THR A 67 -4.30 -9.01 -1.19
N SER A 68 -4.77 -7.92 -0.60
CA SER A 68 -6.17 -7.80 -0.21
C SER A 68 -6.70 -6.40 -0.46
N ARG A 69 -8.02 -6.27 -0.47
CA ARG A 69 -8.71 -4.98 -0.55
C ARG A 69 -9.97 -4.98 0.30
N THR A 70 -10.30 -3.83 0.86
CA THR A 70 -11.60 -3.57 1.47
C THR A 70 -12.31 -2.54 0.59
N TYR A 71 -13.57 -2.81 0.24
CA TYR A 71 -14.31 -1.98 -0.71
C TYR A 71 -15.77 -1.86 -0.32
N THR A 72 -16.41 -0.80 -0.82
CA THR A 72 -17.85 -0.63 -0.78
C THR A 72 -18.39 -0.66 -2.20
N SER A 73 -19.62 -1.17 -2.37
CA SER A 73 -20.34 -1.10 -3.64
C SER A 73 -21.16 0.19 -3.70
N GLY A 74 -20.93 0.98 -4.74
CA GLY A 74 -21.74 2.16 -5.09
C GLY A 74 -22.60 1.94 -6.32
N SER A 75 -23.32 2.98 -6.74
CA SER A 75 -24.16 2.95 -7.95
C SER A 75 -23.35 2.81 -9.24
N SER A 76 -22.06 3.14 -9.21
CA SER A 76 -21.15 3.14 -10.37
C SER A 76 -20.00 2.16 -10.18
N GLY A 77 -20.22 1.01 -9.55
CA GLY A 77 -19.17 0.01 -9.29
C GLY A 77 -18.62 0.06 -7.87
N THR A 78 -17.44 -0.51 -7.68
CA THR A 78 -16.78 -0.58 -6.37
C THR A 78 -15.73 0.51 -6.21
N TYR A 79 -15.54 0.96 -4.97
CA TYR A 79 -14.40 1.82 -4.60
C TYR A 79 -13.88 1.42 -3.22
N GLY A 80 -12.60 1.63 -2.95
CA GLY A 80 -11.97 1.11 -1.76
C GLY A 80 -10.45 1.24 -1.74
N GLN A 81 -9.84 0.52 -0.81
CA GLN A 81 -8.41 0.58 -0.58
C GLN A 81 -7.75 -0.79 -0.68
N GLY A 82 -6.52 -0.81 -1.20
CA GLY A 82 -5.62 -1.93 -1.04
C GLY A 82 -5.18 -2.02 0.41
N VAL A 83 -5.20 -3.23 0.97
CA VAL A 83 -4.72 -3.49 2.33
C VAL A 83 -3.50 -4.41 2.18
N PRO A 84 -2.27 -3.89 2.39
CA PRO A 84 -1.05 -4.67 2.24
C PRO A 84 -0.94 -5.72 3.36
N ASN A 85 -0.12 -6.74 3.12
CA ASN A 85 0.33 -7.63 4.17
C ASN A 85 1.37 -6.94 5.04
N VAL A 86 1.42 -7.32 6.32
CA VAL A 86 2.42 -6.83 7.28
C VAL A 86 2.93 -8.03 8.06
N SER A 87 4.23 -8.22 8.06
CA SER A 87 4.86 -9.30 8.83
C SER A 87 5.10 -8.83 10.26
N SER A 88 5.11 -9.75 11.23
CA SER A 88 5.38 -9.39 12.63
C SER A 88 6.74 -8.69 12.79
N GLY A 89 7.76 -9.12 12.03
CA GLY A 89 9.09 -8.49 12.05
C GLY A 89 9.15 -7.07 11.46
N ASP A 90 8.08 -6.60 10.81
CA ASP A 90 7.97 -5.23 10.29
C ASP A 90 7.31 -4.28 11.31
N LEU A 91 7.01 -4.75 12.53
CA LEU A 91 6.26 -4.02 13.56
C LEU A 91 7.16 -3.66 14.76
N PRO A 92 8.06 -2.67 14.64
CA PRO A 92 8.84 -2.19 15.77
C PRO A 92 7.93 -1.59 16.86
N GLN A 93 8.47 -1.41 18.07
CA GLN A 93 7.75 -0.77 19.19
C GLN A 93 7.22 0.62 18.84
N THR A 94 7.99 1.41 18.08
CA THR A 94 7.56 2.74 17.63
C THR A 94 7.22 2.71 16.14
N LEU A 95 5.96 2.95 15.84
CA LEU A 95 5.40 3.09 14.50
C LEU A 95 4.97 4.53 14.25
N PHE A 96 4.98 4.93 12.99
CA PHE A 96 4.52 6.22 12.54
C PHE A 96 3.60 6.08 11.34
N VAL A 97 2.53 6.88 11.32
CA VAL A 97 1.62 7.03 10.18
C VAL A 97 1.65 8.52 9.80
N THR A 98 1.88 8.84 8.53
CA THR A 98 1.89 10.22 8.01
C THR A 98 0.89 10.37 6.88
N GLY A 99 0.42 11.59 6.61
CA GLY A 99 -0.56 11.86 5.56
C GLY A 99 -2.01 11.72 6.00
N LEU A 100 -2.27 11.78 7.31
CA LEU A 100 -3.61 11.81 7.88
C LEU A 100 -4.22 13.20 7.62
N GLU A 101 -5.52 13.25 7.37
CA GLU A 101 -6.27 14.48 7.11
C GLU A 101 -7.58 14.49 7.91
N SER A 102 -8.01 15.68 8.35
CA SER A 102 -9.22 15.89 9.13
C SER A 102 -9.77 17.29 8.86
N ASP A 103 -10.57 17.41 7.82
CA ASP A 103 -11.21 18.66 7.39
C ASP A 103 -12.54 18.38 6.66
N SER A 104 -13.06 19.36 5.91
CA SER A 104 -14.30 19.19 5.13
C SER A 104 -14.17 18.17 4.00
N ASP A 105 -12.96 17.99 3.48
CA ASP A 105 -12.68 17.20 2.29
C ASP A 105 -12.30 15.77 2.64
N TYR A 106 -11.60 15.57 3.76
CA TYR A 106 -11.12 14.27 4.20
C TYR A 106 -11.39 14.00 5.69
N ARG A 107 -11.66 12.73 6.00
CA ARG A 107 -11.71 12.21 7.37
C ARG A 107 -10.81 11.00 7.53
N THR A 108 -10.23 10.82 8.70
CA THR A 108 -9.34 9.68 8.98
C THR A 108 -9.94 8.72 10.00
N ASN A 109 -9.85 7.42 9.73
CA ASN A 109 -10.05 6.36 10.72
C ASN A 109 -8.70 5.73 11.07
N ILE A 110 -8.48 5.41 12.34
CA ILE A 110 -7.28 4.73 12.83
C ILE A 110 -7.63 3.31 13.21
N GLY A 111 -6.88 2.34 12.68
CA GLY A 111 -7.00 0.94 13.02
C GLY A 111 -5.78 0.43 13.78
N LEU A 112 -6.03 -0.43 14.77
CA LEU A 112 -5.01 -1.15 15.51
C LEU A 112 -5.32 -2.65 15.48
N VAL A 113 -4.28 -3.46 15.25
CA VAL A 113 -4.36 -4.91 15.26
C VAL A 113 -3.30 -5.45 16.20
N ASN A 114 -3.72 -6.18 17.22
CA ASN A 114 -2.82 -6.93 18.10
C ASN A 114 -2.91 -8.41 17.77
N ARG A 115 -1.84 -8.98 17.20
CA ARG A 115 -1.75 -10.43 17.00
C ARG A 115 -1.16 -11.15 18.21
N SER A 116 -0.59 -10.46 19.19
CA SER A 116 -0.04 -11.17 20.35
C SER A 116 -1.14 -11.81 21.20
N ASN A 117 -0.76 -12.82 21.99
CA ASN A 117 -1.65 -13.52 22.92
C ASN A 117 -1.82 -12.77 24.25
N THR A 118 -1.34 -11.54 24.34
CA THR A 118 -1.40 -10.70 25.54
C THR A 118 -1.95 -9.31 25.19
N PRO A 119 -2.68 -8.64 26.08
CA PRO A 119 -3.01 -7.24 25.89
C PRO A 119 -1.74 -6.38 25.83
N VAL A 120 -1.70 -5.42 24.89
CA VAL A 120 -0.54 -4.54 24.69
C VAL A 120 -0.97 -3.09 24.89
N PRO A 121 -0.41 -2.39 25.89
CA PRO A 121 -0.52 -0.94 26.00
C PRO A 121 0.15 -0.22 24.80
N VAL A 122 -0.54 0.79 24.27
CA VAL A 122 -0.09 1.63 23.17
C VAL A 122 -0.35 3.10 23.50
N ALA A 123 0.68 3.93 23.40
CA ALA A 123 0.56 5.39 23.46
C ALA A 123 0.50 5.97 22.04
N LEU A 124 -0.45 6.87 21.78
CA LEU A 124 -0.59 7.56 20.51
C LEU A 124 -0.34 9.05 20.71
N THR A 125 0.46 9.66 19.82
CA THR A 125 0.75 11.11 19.81
C THR A 125 0.56 11.66 18.40
N LEU A 126 -0.21 12.73 18.27
CA LEU A 126 -0.56 13.35 17.00
C LEU A 126 0.10 14.72 16.85
N TYR A 127 0.75 14.94 15.71
CA TYR A 127 1.40 16.20 15.33
C TYR A 127 0.72 16.81 14.11
N ASP A 128 0.67 18.14 14.07
CA ASP A 128 0.30 18.88 12.87
C ASP A 128 1.45 19.01 11.88
N ALA A 129 1.16 19.58 10.70
CA ALA A 129 2.14 19.75 9.63
C ALA A 129 3.41 20.50 10.07
N ASN A 130 3.31 21.40 11.06
CA ASN A 130 4.44 22.18 11.57
C ASN A 130 5.20 21.46 12.69
N GLY A 131 4.79 20.24 13.05
CA GLY A 131 5.33 19.47 14.16
C GLY A 131 4.83 19.89 15.54
N SER A 132 3.77 20.70 15.61
CA SER A 132 3.15 21.04 16.89
C SER A 132 2.29 19.87 17.37
N LEU A 133 2.36 19.58 18.68
CA LEU A 133 1.50 18.58 19.31
C LEU A 133 0.03 18.99 19.21
N VAL A 134 -0.79 18.13 18.61
CA VAL A 134 -2.25 18.26 18.57
C VAL A 134 -2.90 17.57 19.76
N GLY A 135 -2.37 16.41 20.16
CA GLY A 135 -2.84 15.68 21.33
C GLY A 135 -2.16 14.32 21.51
N SER A 136 -2.36 13.73 22.67
CA SER A 136 -1.88 12.40 23.02
C SER A 136 -2.96 11.60 23.74
N THR A 137 -2.94 10.29 23.58
CA THR A 137 -3.83 9.35 24.29
C THR A 137 -3.11 8.01 24.49
N SER A 138 -3.64 7.17 25.37
CA SER A 138 -3.14 5.81 25.59
C SER A 138 -4.29 4.83 25.69
N LEU A 139 -4.11 3.64 25.13
CA LEU A 139 -5.09 2.56 25.20
C LEU A 139 -4.39 1.22 25.41
N VAL A 140 -5.17 0.20 25.75
CA VAL A 140 -4.72 -1.19 25.74
C VAL A 140 -5.43 -1.92 24.61
N VAL A 141 -4.67 -2.49 23.67
CA VAL A 141 -5.23 -3.34 22.61
C VAL A 141 -5.25 -4.77 23.14
N ALA A 142 -6.43 -5.36 23.28
CA ALA A 142 -6.58 -6.72 23.80
C ALA A 142 -5.81 -7.75 22.94
N ALA A 143 -5.51 -8.91 23.50
CA ALA A 143 -4.90 -10.02 22.77
C ALA A 143 -5.77 -10.44 21.58
N ASN A 144 -5.15 -10.78 20.43
CA ASN A 144 -5.85 -11.19 19.21
C ASN A 144 -7.07 -10.31 18.91
N ASN A 145 -6.84 -8.99 18.77
CA ASN A 145 -7.89 -8.01 18.64
C ASN A 145 -7.68 -7.11 17.43
N PHE A 146 -8.79 -6.79 16.77
CA PHE A 146 -8.91 -5.71 15.80
C PHE A 146 -9.80 -4.62 16.37
N GLN A 147 -9.40 -3.37 16.21
CA GLN A 147 -10.26 -2.22 16.46
C GLN A 147 -9.98 -1.11 15.45
N GLN A 148 -11.03 -0.38 15.08
CA GLN A 148 -10.94 0.82 14.27
C GLN A 148 -11.86 1.88 14.85
N SER A 149 -11.41 3.13 14.89
CA SER A 149 -12.21 4.27 15.33
C SER A 149 -11.80 5.53 14.60
N SER A 150 -12.67 6.55 14.59
CA SER A 150 -12.35 7.82 13.95
C SER A 150 -11.15 8.49 14.62
N LEU A 151 -10.38 9.29 13.89
CA LEU A 151 -9.26 10.06 14.45
C LEU A 151 -9.72 10.94 15.63
N ALA A 152 -10.90 11.55 15.51
CA ALA A 152 -11.51 12.38 16.55
C ALA A 152 -11.86 11.60 17.83
N SER A 153 -12.08 10.28 17.75
CA SER A 153 -12.31 9.42 18.93
C SER A 153 -11.05 9.29 19.79
N PHE A 154 -9.86 9.33 19.18
CA PHE A 154 -8.57 9.33 19.88
C PHE A 154 -8.09 10.73 20.24
N PHE A 155 -8.36 11.71 19.37
CA PHE A 155 -7.87 13.08 19.50
C PHE A 155 -9.00 14.10 19.27
N PRO A 156 -9.86 14.38 20.27
CA PRO A 156 -10.99 15.29 20.11
C PRO A 156 -10.62 16.70 19.64
N ALA A 157 -9.36 17.13 19.85
CA ALA A 157 -8.83 18.41 19.39
C ALA A 157 -8.93 18.63 17.87
N VAL A 158 -9.01 17.55 17.07
CA VAL A 158 -9.16 17.65 15.61
C VAL A 158 -10.53 18.18 15.17
N ASN A 159 -11.54 18.15 16.05
CA ASN A 159 -12.87 18.68 15.74
C ASN A 159 -12.94 20.22 15.76
N ASN A 160 -11.91 20.88 16.29
CA ASN A 160 -11.95 22.33 16.54
C ASN A 160 -11.41 23.17 15.37
N ARG A 161 -10.69 22.55 14.42
CA ARG A 161 -10.11 23.23 13.24
C ARG A 161 -9.73 22.22 12.15
N PRO A 162 -9.67 22.62 10.87
CA PRO A 162 -9.24 21.73 9.80
C PRO A 162 -7.75 21.43 9.87
N PHE A 163 -7.38 20.21 9.47
CA PHE A 163 -6.00 19.77 9.32
C PHE A 163 -5.81 19.02 8.00
N THR A 164 -5.05 19.64 7.08
CA THR A 164 -4.73 19.09 5.76
C THR A 164 -3.50 18.18 5.76
N ALA A 165 -2.80 18.09 6.89
CA ALA A 165 -1.73 17.11 7.11
C ALA A 165 -1.49 16.89 8.61
N LEU A 166 -1.46 15.64 9.00
CA LEU A 166 -1.17 15.17 10.35
C LEU A 166 -0.24 13.95 10.28
N SER A 167 0.56 13.77 11.34
CA SER A 167 1.36 12.57 11.54
C SER A 167 1.17 12.04 12.95
N MET A 168 0.99 10.72 13.05
CA MET A 168 0.77 10.03 14.32
C MET A 168 1.95 9.12 14.63
N ARG A 169 2.46 9.23 15.86
CA ARG A 169 3.39 8.28 16.47
C ARG A 169 2.59 7.31 17.35
N ALA A 170 2.88 6.03 17.24
CA ALA A 170 2.33 4.97 18.09
C ALA A 170 3.49 4.23 18.77
N ASP A 171 3.51 4.23 20.10
CA ASP A 171 4.50 3.51 20.91
C ASP A 171 3.82 2.34 21.62
N ALA A 172 4.07 1.12 21.13
CA ALA A 172 3.68 -0.12 21.78
C ALA A 172 4.74 -0.56 22.80
N THR A 173 4.33 -1.16 23.92
CA THR A 173 5.26 -1.66 24.94
C THR A 173 6.02 -2.91 24.51
N VAL A 174 5.58 -3.59 23.45
CA VAL A 174 6.15 -4.85 22.94
C VAL A 174 6.35 -4.74 21.42
N ALA A 175 7.53 -5.15 20.93
CA ALA A 175 7.80 -5.26 19.51
C ALA A 175 7.00 -6.41 18.87
N ASP A 176 6.89 -6.41 17.55
CA ASP A 176 6.33 -7.47 16.72
C ASP A 176 4.85 -7.81 17.00
N ALA A 177 4.13 -6.95 17.74
CA ALA A 177 2.81 -7.24 18.28
C ALA A 177 1.67 -6.42 17.67
N ILE A 178 1.90 -5.11 17.46
CA ILE A 178 0.86 -4.15 17.09
C ILE A 178 1.12 -3.63 15.69
N SER A 179 0.16 -3.83 14.79
CA SER A 179 0.07 -3.08 13.54
C SER A 179 -0.87 -1.89 13.74
N VAL A 180 -0.49 -0.74 13.20
CA VAL A 180 -1.31 0.49 13.20
C VAL A 180 -1.42 0.97 11.77
N TYR A 181 -2.60 1.43 11.37
CA TYR A 181 -2.82 2.04 10.07
C TYR A 181 -3.82 3.21 10.15
N ALA A 182 -3.86 4.01 9.09
CA ALA A 182 -4.92 4.97 8.85
C ALA A 182 -5.67 4.66 7.55
N SER A 183 -6.99 4.84 7.56
CA SER A 183 -7.83 4.91 6.37
C SER A 183 -8.28 6.36 6.20
N VAL A 184 -7.72 7.05 5.21
CA VAL A 184 -8.03 8.46 4.91
C VAL A 184 -9.08 8.49 3.82
N VAL A 185 -10.27 8.96 4.16
CA VAL A 185 -11.48 8.85 3.34
C VAL A 185 -11.86 10.22 2.80
N ASP A 186 -12.02 10.31 1.50
CA ASP A 186 -12.60 11.48 0.84
C ASP A 186 -14.10 11.59 1.20
N ASN A 187 -14.51 12.73 1.75
CA ASN A 187 -15.88 12.96 2.22
C ASN A 187 -16.90 13.12 1.08
N ARG A 188 -16.45 13.36 -0.16
CA ARG A 188 -17.34 13.53 -1.32
C ARG A 188 -17.52 12.24 -2.10
N THR A 189 -16.45 11.47 -2.34
CA THR A 189 -16.51 10.18 -3.06
C THR A 189 -16.69 8.99 -2.14
N GLN A 190 -16.40 9.15 -0.84
CA GLN A 190 -16.34 8.05 0.14
C GLN A 190 -15.23 7.05 -0.14
N ASP A 191 -14.27 7.41 -1.01
CA ASP A 191 -13.16 6.56 -1.39
C ASP A 191 -11.99 6.69 -0.38
N PRO A 192 -11.52 5.57 0.20
CA PRO A 192 -10.42 5.59 1.13
C PRO A 192 -9.07 5.28 0.48
N ILE A 193 -7.99 5.82 1.05
CA ILE A 193 -6.64 5.26 0.89
C ILE A 193 -6.13 4.67 2.20
N TYR A 194 -5.33 3.61 2.11
CA TYR A 194 -4.73 2.93 3.26
C TYR A 194 -3.29 3.40 3.48
N LEU A 195 -2.98 3.85 4.70
CA LEU A 195 -1.65 4.29 5.10
C LEU A 195 -1.14 3.37 6.21
N GLN A 196 -0.22 2.47 5.86
CA GLN A 196 0.38 1.54 6.81
C GLN A 196 1.35 2.27 7.77
N GLY A 197 1.21 2.01 9.06
CA GLY A 197 2.19 2.44 10.05
C GLY A 197 3.51 1.71 9.87
N SER A 198 4.61 2.44 9.93
CA SER A 198 5.96 1.89 9.78
C SER A 198 6.94 2.52 10.76
N GLY A 199 8.04 1.81 11.05
CA GLY A 199 9.16 2.39 11.78
C GLY A 199 9.88 3.47 10.95
N ALA A 200 10.78 4.20 11.59
CA ALA A 200 11.70 5.07 10.85
C ALA A 200 12.49 4.25 9.82
N ARG A 201 12.57 4.75 8.59
CA ARG A 201 13.26 4.04 7.50
C ARG A 201 14.75 3.96 7.81
N SER A 202 15.33 2.77 7.72
CA SER A 202 16.78 2.60 7.84
C SER A 202 17.47 2.73 6.47
N GLY A 203 18.80 2.91 6.47
CA GLY A 203 19.57 3.09 5.24
C GLY A 203 19.54 4.55 4.76
N SER A 204 19.62 4.77 3.44
CA SER A 204 19.76 6.11 2.84
C SER A 204 18.89 6.34 1.59
N ARG A 205 18.00 5.38 1.27
CA ARG A 205 17.20 5.41 0.05
C ARG A 205 15.87 4.69 0.23
N SER A 206 14.83 5.25 -0.36
CA SER A 206 13.56 4.59 -0.64
C SER A 206 13.02 5.06 -1.99
N VAL A 207 12.15 4.26 -2.59
CA VAL A 207 11.57 4.51 -3.92
C VAL A 207 10.06 4.40 -3.80
N ILE A 208 9.32 5.43 -4.23
CA ILE A 208 7.89 5.30 -4.51
C ILE A 208 7.78 4.73 -5.92
N PRO A 209 7.26 3.49 -6.09
CA PRO A 209 7.31 2.78 -7.36
C PRO A 209 6.64 3.49 -8.52
N ALA A 210 5.59 4.27 -8.26
CA ALA A 210 4.89 5.03 -9.27
C ALA A 210 4.38 6.36 -8.71
N VAL A 211 4.75 7.43 -9.39
CA VAL A 211 4.15 8.76 -9.31
C VAL A 211 3.78 9.21 -10.72
N GLY A 212 2.76 10.06 -10.84
CA GLY A 212 2.28 10.49 -12.14
C GLY A 212 1.60 11.85 -12.13
N ARG A 213 1.67 12.49 -13.29
CA ARG A 213 0.89 13.64 -13.72
C ARG A 213 0.49 13.37 -15.16
N ALA A 214 -0.62 12.69 -15.40
CA ALA A 214 -0.89 12.19 -16.75
C ALA A 214 -2.39 12.08 -17.03
N PRO A 215 -2.80 12.28 -18.29
CA PRO A 215 -4.14 11.91 -18.72
C PRO A 215 -4.31 10.39 -18.57
N GLY A 216 -5.46 9.98 -18.06
CA GLY A 216 -5.89 8.59 -18.05
C GLY A 216 -7.00 8.32 -19.07
N ILE A 217 -7.54 7.10 -19.03
CA ILE A 217 -8.70 6.72 -19.83
C ILE A 217 -9.95 7.49 -19.34
N ASN A 218 -10.94 7.65 -20.22
CA ASN A 218 -12.23 8.32 -19.94
C ASN A 218 -12.10 9.77 -19.45
N GLY A 219 -11.05 10.49 -19.89
CA GLY A 219 -10.86 11.90 -19.55
C GLY A 219 -10.39 12.16 -18.11
N THR A 220 -9.98 11.12 -17.38
CA THR A 220 -9.36 11.27 -16.05
C THR A 220 -8.01 11.98 -16.16
N PHE A 221 -7.60 12.63 -15.08
CA PHE A 221 -6.27 13.23 -14.98
C PHE A 221 -5.65 12.86 -13.64
N TRP A 222 -4.59 12.06 -13.72
CA TRP A 222 -3.92 11.47 -12.56
C TRP A 222 -2.87 12.42 -12.01
N ARG A 223 -2.82 12.55 -10.70
CA ARG A 223 -1.80 13.28 -9.95
C ARG A 223 -1.31 12.45 -8.77
N SER A 224 -0.07 12.68 -8.34
CA SER A 224 0.49 12.06 -7.14
C SER A 224 0.89 13.11 -6.12
N ASP A 225 0.51 12.88 -4.87
CA ASP A 225 0.94 13.68 -3.72
C ASP A 225 1.89 12.85 -2.86
N VAL A 226 2.93 13.48 -2.32
CA VAL A 226 3.89 12.86 -1.40
C VAL A 226 3.91 13.60 -0.08
N ARG A 227 3.88 12.88 1.04
CA ARG A 227 4.07 13.43 2.38
C ARG A 227 5.34 12.87 2.99
N LEU A 228 6.15 13.75 3.57
CA LEU A 228 7.41 13.40 4.22
C LEU A 228 7.34 13.88 5.68
N PHE A 229 7.34 12.95 6.62
CA PHE A 229 7.36 13.25 8.05
C PHE A 229 8.72 12.92 8.65
N ASN A 230 9.27 13.85 9.41
CA ASN A 230 10.54 13.65 10.11
C ASN A 230 10.30 13.30 11.59
N PRO A 231 10.46 12.03 12.00
CA PRO A 231 10.32 11.62 13.40
C PRO A 231 11.56 11.92 14.26
N ALA A 232 12.65 12.46 13.69
CA ALA A 232 13.91 12.65 14.38
C ALA A 232 13.97 13.97 15.16
N ALA A 233 14.81 13.99 16.21
CA ALA A 233 15.04 15.16 17.05
C ALA A 233 15.86 16.29 16.38
N SER A 234 16.26 16.11 15.13
CA SER A 234 16.93 17.12 14.31
C SER A 234 16.32 17.18 12.91
N THR A 235 16.60 18.27 12.18
CA THR A 235 16.16 18.42 10.79
C THR A 235 16.79 17.36 9.89
N ILE A 236 15.98 16.72 9.05
CA ILE A 236 16.43 15.82 7.99
C ILE A 236 16.38 16.59 6.67
N VAL A 237 17.43 16.48 5.86
CA VAL A 237 17.42 16.93 4.46
C VAL A 237 17.36 15.70 3.57
N VAL A 238 16.31 15.62 2.76
CA VAL A 238 16.17 14.58 1.74
C VAL A 238 16.42 15.17 0.36
N THR A 239 16.92 14.36 -0.56
CA THR A 239 16.97 14.68 -1.98
C THR A 239 15.93 13.82 -2.68
N LEU A 240 14.96 14.47 -3.32
CA LEU A 240 14.00 13.79 -4.20
C LEU A 240 14.61 13.71 -5.59
N ARG A 241 14.44 12.57 -6.26
CA ARG A 241 14.89 12.38 -7.64
C ARG A 241 13.78 11.82 -8.50
N TYR A 242 13.46 12.53 -9.57
CA TYR A 242 12.55 12.09 -10.63
C TYR A 242 13.31 12.15 -11.96
N LEU A 243 13.48 11.00 -12.62
CA LEU A 243 14.33 10.86 -13.79
C LEU A 243 15.74 11.43 -13.52
N ASN A 244 16.17 12.42 -14.30
CA ASN A 244 17.47 13.08 -14.16
C ASN A 244 17.43 14.35 -13.28
N ALA A 245 16.26 14.76 -12.79
CA ALA A 245 16.10 15.96 -11.99
C ALA A 245 16.11 15.63 -10.49
N THR A 246 16.73 16.49 -9.70
CA THR A 246 16.76 16.38 -8.24
C THR A 246 16.28 17.67 -7.58
N THR A 247 15.64 17.54 -6.42
CA THR A 247 15.25 18.68 -5.59
C THR A 247 15.47 18.36 -4.11
N PRO A 248 16.17 19.22 -3.33
CA PRO A 248 16.34 19.01 -1.90
C PRO A 248 15.09 19.48 -1.13
N VAL A 249 14.74 18.75 -0.08
CA VAL A 249 13.65 19.11 0.84
C VAL A 249 14.16 18.98 2.27
N ALA A 250 14.15 20.10 3.01
CA ALA A 250 14.44 20.12 4.43
C ALA A 250 13.15 19.91 5.22
N ILE A 251 13.21 19.04 6.24
CA ILE A 251 12.07 18.65 7.06
C ILE A 251 12.50 18.83 8.53
N ALA A 252 11.96 19.85 9.20
CA ALA A 252 12.23 20.10 10.61
C ALA A 252 11.72 18.95 11.51
N THR A 253 12.17 18.91 12.75
CA THR A 253 11.74 17.90 13.73
C THR A 253 10.22 17.87 13.88
N ASN A 254 9.64 16.66 13.80
CA ASN A 254 8.22 16.39 13.82
C ASN A 254 7.41 17.07 12.70
N GLN A 255 8.06 17.73 11.73
CA GLN A 255 7.37 18.39 10.63
C GLN A 255 6.87 17.36 9.61
N THR A 256 5.71 17.64 9.01
CA THR A 256 5.26 16.97 7.78
C THR A 256 5.30 17.96 6.62
N VAL A 257 6.14 17.68 5.63
CA VAL A 257 6.13 18.40 4.35
C VAL A 257 5.16 17.70 3.39
N VAL A 258 4.24 18.46 2.82
CA VAL A 258 3.30 18.01 1.79
C VAL A 258 3.74 18.52 0.43
N LEU A 259 3.91 17.60 -0.50
CA LEU A 259 4.28 17.85 -1.89
C LEU A 259 3.11 17.44 -2.77
N SER A 260 2.12 18.34 -2.88
CA SER A 260 0.98 18.16 -3.78
C SER A 260 1.43 18.18 -5.23
N ASP A 261 0.89 17.28 -6.05
CA ASP A 261 1.30 17.11 -7.45
C ASP A 261 2.83 17.09 -7.57
N VAL A 262 3.47 16.08 -6.98
CA VAL A 262 4.92 16.02 -6.74
C VAL A 262 5.75 16.22 -8.01
N LEU A 263 5.23 15.90 -9.19
CA LEU A 263 5.94 16.14 -10.46
C LEU A 263 6.06 17.62 -10.82
N SER A 264 5.15 18.47 -10.32
CA SER A 264 5.27 19.93 -10.44
C SER A 264 6.53 20.48 -9.76
N GLN A 265 7.04 19.80 -8.72
CA GLN A 265 8.28 20.17 -8.01
C GLN A 265 9.52 20.04 -8.90
N PHE A 266 9.41 19.30 -10.00
CA PHE A 266 10.45 19.12 -11.01
C PHE A 266 10.16 19.90 -12.30
N GLY A 267 9.15 20.77 -12.30
CA GLY A 267 8.71 21.50 -13.50
C GLY A 267 8.02 20.64 -14.56
N ALA A 268 7.67 19.38 -14.24
CA ALA A 268 6.99 18.50 -15.17
C ALA A 268 5.48 18.79 -15.23
N SER A 269 5.00 19.17 -16.41
CA SER A 269 3.57 19.36 -16.69
C SER A 269 2.84 18.06 -17.03
N SER A 270 3.59 17.01 -17.36
CA SER A 270 3.09 15.66 -17.59
C SER A 270 4.19 14.61 -17.41
N GLY A 271 3.82 13.38 -17.09
CA GLY A 271 4.73 12.24 -17.03
C GLY A 271 4.31 11.21 -15.98
N SER A 272 5.01 10.08 -15.98
CA SER A 272 4.96 9.08 -14.91
C SER A 272 6.37 8.56 -14.65
N GLY A 273 6.60 7.94 -13.50
CA GLY A 273 7.89 7.32 -13.19
C GLY A 273 7.97 6.90 -11.73
N ALA A 274 9.11 6.34 -11.34
CA ALA A 274 9.43 6.15 -9.93
C ALA A 274 10.01 7.46 -9.35
N LEU A 275 9.71 7.73 -8.07
CA LEU A 275 10.32 8.83 -7.32
C LEU A 275 11.25 8.25 -6.27
N GLU A 276 12.51 8.66 -6.29
CA GLU A 276 13.43 8.31 -5.20
C GLU A 276 13.46 9.37 -4.13
N VAL A 277 13.58 8.91 -2.89
CA VAL A 277 13.83 9.71 -1.71
C VAL A 277 15.16 9.26 -1.14
N LEU A 278 16.15 10.13 -1.18
CA LEU A 278 17.52 9.88 -0.71
C LEU A 278 17.78 10.73 0.53
N TRP A 279 18.48 10.20 1.52
CA TRP A 279 18.86 10.97 2.71
C TRP A 279 20.23 10.54 3.24
N ASN A 280 20.81 11.41 4.07
CA ASN A 280 22.06 11.12 4.77
C ASN A 280 21.76 10.71 6.21
N GLY A 281 22.51 9.73 6.73
CA GLY A 281 22.37 9.22 8.10
C GLY A 281 21.65 7.87 8.18
N GLY A 282 21.44 7.38 9.41
CA GLY A 282 20.90 6.03 9.65
C GLY A 282 19.38 5.92 9.63
N ASN A 283 18.65 7.00 10.01
CA ASN A 283 17.18 7.04 10.06
C ASN A 283 16.65 8.10 9.09
N GLY A 284 15.77 7.68 8.18
CA GLY A 284 15.11 8.51 7.19
C GLY A 284 13.71 8.98 7.61
N PRO A 285 13.05 9.76 6.75
CA PRO A 285 11.67 10.19 6.98
C PRO A 285 10.69 9.01 6.89
N ILE A 286 9.50 9.21 7.41
CA ILE A 286 8.32 8.43 7.07
C ILE A 286 7.74 9.03 5.79
N ILE A 287 7.44 8.18 4.81
CA ILE A 287 7.01 8.59 3.48
C ILE A 287 5.65 7.97 3.22
N ALA A 288 4.67 8.80 2.86
CA ALA A 288 3.39 8.35 2.32
C ALA A 288 3.18 8.95 0.93
N SER A 289 2.55 8.20 0.04
CA SER A 289 2.17 8.71 -1.26
C SER A 289 0.78 8.22 -1.65
N ARG A 290 0.09 9.04 -2.46
CA ARG A 290 -1.15 8.62 -3.11
C ARG A 290 -1.12 9.08 -4.57
N THR A 291 -1.74 8.29 -5.43
CA THR A 291 -1.97 8.65 -6.83
C THR A 291 -3.47 8.58 -7.10
N TYR A 292 -4.05 9.67 -7.59
CA TYR A 292 -5.51 9.87 -7.64
C TYR A 292 -5.94 10.65 -8.87
N THR A 293 -7.22 10.54 -9.21
CA THR A 293 -7.94 11.40 -10.15
C THR A 293 -9.05 12.14 -9.42
N THR A 294 -9.42 13.31 -9.93
CA THR A 294 -10.53 14.12 -9.39
C THR A 294 -11.84 13.77 -10.11
N ALA A 295 -12.90 13.53 -9.35
CA ALA A 295 -14.26 13.32 -9.83
C ALA A 295 -14.96 14.66 -10.11
N ALA A 296 -16.07 14.62 -10.86
CA ALA A 296 -16.82 15.83 -11.24
C ALA A 296 -17.36 16.63 -10.04
N ASN A 297 -17.61 15.98 -8.91
CA ASN A 297 -18.06 16.63 -7.66
C ASN A 297 -16.90 17.24 -6.84
N GLY A 298 -15.66 17.19 -7.34
CA GLY A 298 -14.47 17.70 -6.68
C GLY A 298 -13.80 16.73 -5.69
N GLY A 299 -14.41 15.57 -5.42
CA GLY A 299 -13.76 14.52 -4.63
C GLY A 299 -12.76 13.72 -5.46
N THR A 300 -12.13 12.73 -4.85
CA THR A 300 -11.01 11.98 -5.40
C THR A 300 -11.25 10.48 -5.39
N PHE A 301 -10.77 9.79 -6.43
CA PHE A 301 -10.63 8.33 -6.48
C PHE A 301 -9.15 8.00 -6.64
N GLY A 302 -8.62 7.08 -5.86
CA GLY A 302 -7.18 6.84 -5.91
C GLY A 302 -6.69 5.70 -5.04
N GLN A 303 -5.37 5.57 -5.01
CA GLN A 303 -4.69 4.52 -4.29
C GLN A 303 -3.47 5.08 -3.56
N SER A 304 -3.21 4.56 -2.37
CA SER A 304 -1.89 4.70 -1.75
C SER A 304 -0.88 3.86 -2.52
N ILE A 305 0.35 4.37 -2.61
CA ILE A 305 1.47 3.65 -3.19
C ILE A 305 2.61 3.71 -2.18
N ASP A 306 2.88 2.57 -1.54
CA ASP A 306 3.85 2.52 -0.47
C ASP A 306 5.29 2.64 -1.00
N PRO A 307 6.17 3.36 -0.28
CA PRO A 307 7.57 3.42 -0.62
C PRO A 307 8.25 2.07 -0.33
N VAL A 308 9.11 1.63 -1.24
CA VAL A 308 9.86 0.39 -1.14
C VAL A 308 11.35 0.65 -0.98
N GLN A 309 12.05 -0.30 -0.35
CA GLN A 309 13.51 -0.32 -0.24
C GLN A 309 14.10 -1.64 -0.73
N ALA A 310 13.30 -2.71 -0.68
CA ALA A 310 13.66 -4.02 -1.20
C ALA A 310 13.39 -4.10 -2.71
N PHE A 311 14.41 -4.54 -3.43
CA PHE A 311 14.35 -4.91 -4.84
C PHE A 311 14.95 -6.31 -4.97
N GLY A 312 14.49 -7.06 -5.96
CA GLY A 312 14.88 -8.46 -6.16
C GLY A 312 15.13 -8.77 -7.63
N SER A 313 15.45 -10.04 -7.89
CA SER A 313 15.45 -10.59 -9.25
C SER A 313 14.08 -11.11 -9.65
N ASP A 314 13.29 -11.54 -8.68
CA ASP A 314 11.95 -12.07 -8.84
C ASP A 314 10.92 -11.17 -8.16
N SER A 315 9.74 -11.05 -8.75
CA SER A 315 8.61 -10.36 -8.16
C SER A 315 7.29 -11.00 -8.58
N TYR A 316 6.38 -11.19 -7.62
CA TYR A 316 5.05 -11.75 -7.87
C TYR A 316 3.97 -10.75 -7.45
N VAL A 317 3.03 -10.47 -8.35
CA VAL A 317 1.86 -9.62 -8.10
C VAL A 317 0.60 -10.46 -8.26
N PRO A 318 0.07 -11.07 -7.19
CA PRO A 318 -1.20 -11.79 -7.24
C PRO A 318 -2.40 -10.81 -7.22
N GLY A 319 -3.60 -11.34 -7.43
CA GLY A 319 -4.84 -10.59 -7.26
C GLY A 319 -5.22 -9.66 -8.42
N LEU A 320 -4.46 -9.65 -9.51
CA LEU A 320 -4.82 -8.90 -10.72
C LEU A 320 -6.09 -9.48 -11.34
N ARG A 321 -6.93 -8.62 -11.91
CA ARG A 321 -8.20 -9.05 -12.52
C ARG A 321 -8.44 -8.32 -13.83
N SER A 322 -8.82 -9.08 -14.86
CA SER A 322 -9.16 -8.55 -16.16
C SER A 322 -10.38 -9.26 -16.73
N ASP A 323 -11.51 -8.55 -16.74
CA ASP A 323 -12.79 -9.01 -17.27
C ASP A 323 -13.70 -7.80 -17.60
N SER A 324 -15.00 -8.03 -17.78
CA SER A 324 -15.96 -6.94 -18.03
C SER A 324 -16.05 -5.93 -16.88
N ALA A 325 -15.81 -6.35 -15.64
CA ALA A 325 -15.93 -5.50 -14.45
C ALA A 325 -14.60 -4.85 -14.05
N PHE A 326 -13.45 -5.47 -14.34
CA PHE A 326 -12.14 -4.97 -13.92
C PHE A 326 -11.12 -4.98 -15.04
N ARG A 327 -10.15 -4.06 -14.98
CA ARG A 327 -8.94 -4.06 -15.79
C ARG A 327 -7.72 -3.91 -14.89
N SER A 328 -6.58 -4.47 -15.31
CA SER A 328 -5.32 -4.30 -14.58
C SER A 328 -4.24 -3.65 -15.43
N ASN A 329 -3.49 -2.78 -14.79
CA ASN A 329 -2.19 -2.31 -15.26
C ASN A 329 -1.09 -2.97 -14.43
N VAL A 330 0.07 -3.20 -15.04
CA VAL A 330 1.26 -3.72 -14.38
C VAL A 330 2.43 -2.81 -14.68
N GLY A 331 3.27 -2.58 -13.67
CA GLY A 331 4.45 -1.73 -13.83
C GLY A 331 5.69 -2.38 -13.24
N PHE A 332 6.82 -1.89 -13.72
CA PHE A 332 8.15 -2.39 -13.40
C PHE A 332 9.07 -1.22 -13.09
N VAL A 333 9.86 -1.35 -12.04
CA VAL A 333 10.87 -0.38 -11.62
C VAL A 333 12.24 -1.04 -11.67
N ASN A 334 13.19 -0.38 -12.30
CA ASN A 334 14.60 -0.70 -12.23
C ASN A 334 15.29 0.28 -11.28
N SER A 335 15.74 -0.22 -10.12
CA SER A 335 16.44 0.59 -9.13
C SER A 335 17.95 0.70 -9.36
N GLY A 336 18.50 -0.05 -10.33
CA GLY A 336 19.92 -0.13 -10.60
C GLY A 336 20.43 0.91 -11.61
N ASP A 337 21.76 0.95 -11.73
CA ASP A 337 22.51 1.84 -12.63
C ASP A 337 22.78 1.22 -14.01
N VAL A 338 22.25 0.03 -14.25
CA VAL A 338 22.37 -0.73 -15.51
C VAL A 338 20.99 -1.01 -16.08
N SER A 339 20.90 -1.17 -17.40
CA SER A 339 19.66 -1.65 -18.02
C SER A 339 19.38 -3.08 -17.59
N ILE A 340 18.10 -3.41 -17.35
CA ILE A 340 17.66 -4.77 -17.03
C ILE A 340 16.68 -5.28 -18.07
N GLY A 341 16.77 -6.57 -18.38
CA GLY A 341 15.76 -7.30 -19.14
C GLY A 341 14.83 -8.07 -18.19
N ILE A 342 13.52 -7.94 -18.39
CA ILE A 342 12.50 -8.60 -17.56
C ILE A 342 11.72 -9.58 -18.40
N THR A 343 11.67 -10.83 -17.96
CA THR A 343 10.68 -11.80 -18.43
C THR A 343 9.43 -11.68 -17.54
N ALA A 344 8.32 -11.25 -18.12
CA ALA A 344 7.03 -11.15 -17.47
C ALA A 344 6.13 -12.30 -17.92
N THR A 345 5.66 -13.11 -16.99
CA THR A 345 4.76 -14.25 -17.23
C THR A 345 3.43 -14.00 -16.53
N LEU A 346 2.33 -14.09 -17.28
CA LEU A 346 0.99 -14.07 -16.70
C LEU A 346 0.56 -15.49 -16.35
N LEU A 347 0.17 -15.73 -15.11
CA LEU A 347 -0.22 -17.04 -14.59
C LEU A 347 -1.74 -17.10 -14.36
N THR A 348 -2.34 -18.24 -14.65
CA THR A 348 -3.70 -18.58 -14.20
C THR A 348 -3.77 -18.73 -12.68
N SER A 349 -4.98 -18.81 -12.13
CA SER A 349 -5.20 -19.16 -10.72
C SER A 349 -4.64 -20.54 -10.33
N ARG A 350 -4.40 -21.45 -11.30
CA ARG A 350 -3.77 -22.74 -11.06
C ARG A 350 -2.24 -22.70 -11.09
N GLY A 351 -1.64 -21.55 -11.43
CA GLY A 351 -0.19 -21.39 -11.55
C GLY A 351 0.36 -21.70 -12.94
N GLU A 352 -0.49 -22.06 -13.91
CA GLU A 352 -0.09 -22.33 -15.28
C GLU A 352 0.17 -21.03 -16.06
N PRO A 353 1.22 -20.96 -16.90
CA PRO A 353 1.51 -19.79 -17.72
C PRO A 353 0.48 -19.62 -18.86
N LEU A 354 -0.08 -18.42 -18.96
CA LEU A 354 -0.97 -18.00 -20.06
C LEU A 354 -0.20 -17.38 -21.23
N ALA A 355 0.74 -16.48 -20.91
CA ALA A 355 1.54 -15.76 -21.89
C ALA A 355 2.82 -15.23 -21.25
N ASN A 356 3.81 -14.93 -22.08
CA ASN A 356 5.05 -14.27 -21.70
C ASN A 356 5.22 -12.99 -22.50
N ALA A 357 5.87 -12.02 -21.88
CA ALA A 357 6.32 -10.78 -22.50
C ALA A 357 7.75 -10.49 -22.03
N PHE A 358 8.47 -9.71 -22.84
CA PHE A 358 9.80 -9.22 -22.48
C PHE A 358 9.78 -7.71 -22.42
N VAL A 359 10.34 -7.15 -21.35
CA VAL A 359 10.43 -5.70 -21.13
C VAL A 359 11.88 -5.33 -20.86
N GLN A 360 12.42 -4.42 -21.66
CA GLN A 360 13.72 -3.79 -21.41
C GLN A 360 13.49 -2.50 -20.60
N LEU A 361 14.15 -2.35 -19.46
CA LEU A 361 14.14 -1.10 -18.69
C LEU A 361 15.52 -0.48 -18.60
N ALA A 362 15.58 0.82 -18.87
CA ALA A 362 16.77 1.63 -18.66
C ALA A 362 17.14 1.71 -17.16
N PRO A 363 18.38 2.10 -16.82
CA PRO A 363 18.76 2.39 -15.43
C PRO A 363 17.77 3.35 -14.77
N ARG A 364 17.50 3.15 -13.48
CA ARG A 364 16.77 4.13 -12.65
C ARG A 364 15.42 4.56 -13.24
N SER A 365 14.73 3.66 -13.93
CA SER A 365 13.52 3.96 -14.70
C SER A 365 12.33 3.12 -14.25
N GLN A 366 11.15 3.55 -14.67
CA GLN A 366 9.90 2.84 -14.46
C GLN A 366 9.10 2.85 -15.75
N THR A 367 8.35 1.77 -15.99
CA THR A 367 7.34 1.71 -17.05
C THR A 367 6.08 1.01 -16.56
N GLN A 368 4.94 1.31 -17.17
CA GLN A 368 3.66 0.69 -16.88
C GLN A 368 2.93 0.34 -18.17
N PHE A 369 2.28 -0.82 -18.18
CA PHE A 369 1.49 -1.34 -19.28
C PHE A 369 0.10 -1.73 -18.80
N SER A 370 -0.92 -1.59 -19.63
CA SER A 370 -2.16 -2.36 -19.44
C SER A 370 -1.88 -3.83 -19.77
N LEU A 371 -2.61 -4.77 -19.15
CA LEU A 371 -2.47 -6.19 -19.51
C LEU A 371 -2.69 -6.44 -21.01
N ALA A 372 -3.62 -5.71 -21.65
CA ALA A 372 -3.84 -5.78 -23.09
C ALA A 372 -2.60 -5.38 -23.90
N SER A 373 -1.91 -4.32 -23.49
CA SER A 373 -0.73 -3.84 -24.22
C SER A 373 0.48 -4.74 -24.03
N LEU A 374 0.65 -5.33 -22.84
CA LEU A 374 1.79 -6.20 -22.55
C LEU A 374 1.59 -7.62 -23.10
N PHE A 375 0.35 -8.13 -23.11
CA PHE A 375 0.00 -9.47 -23.58
C PHE A 375 -1.08 -9.41 -24.69
N PRO A 376 -0.77 -8.85 -25.86
CA PRO A 376 -1.77 -8.56 -26.91
C PRO A 376 -2.41 -9.80 -27.54
N SER A 377 -1.83 -10.99 -27.34
CA SER A 377 -2.38 -12.26 -27.82
C SER A 377 -3.51 -12.81 -26.95
N LEU A 378 -3.74 -12.24 -25.76
CA LEU A 378 -4.78 -12.69 -24.83
C LEU A 378 -6.08 -11.94 -25.03
N ASN A 379 -7.20 -12.64 -24.93
CA ASN A 379 -8.50 -12.00 -24.75
C ASN A 379 -8.65 -11.50 -23.30
N ILE A 380 -8.17 -10.29 -23.04
CA ILE A 380 -8.15 -9.72 -21.70
C ILE A 380 -9.55 -9.46 -21.09
N ALA A 381 -10.61 -9.45 -21.91
CA ALA A 381 -11.98 -9.21 -21.44
C ALA A 381 -12.61 -10.41 -20.71
N ALA A 382 -11.93 -11.57 -20.70
CA ALA A 382 -12.42 -12.81 -20.11
C ALA A 382 -11.35 -13.61 -19.34
N LEU A 383 -10.28 -12.95 -18.85
CA LEU A 383 -9.21 -13.64 -18.12
C LEU A 383 -9.61 -14.00 -16.68
N GLY A 384 -10.44 -13.18 -16.04
CA GLY A 384 -10.72 -13.30 -14.61
C GLY A 384 -9.49 -12.92 -13.78
N THR A 385 -9.24 -13.65 -12.69
CA THR A 385 -8.10 -13.40 -11.80
C THR A 385 -6.83 -14.08 -12.28
N VAL A 386 -5.73 -13.34 -12.28
CA VAL A 386 -4.41 -13.76 -12.74
C VAL A 386 -3.31 -13.25 -11.80
N THR A 387 -2.12 -13.83 -11.93
CA THR A 387 -0.92 -13.42 -11.19
C THR A 387 0.18 -13.05 -12.17
N LEU A 388 0.82 -11.90 -11.96
CA LEU A 388 2.04 -11.55 -12.70
C LEU A 388 3.26 -12.14 -11.99
N GLN A 389 4.04 -12.95 -12.69
CA GLN A 389 5.39 -13.33 -12.30
C GLN A 389 6.39 -12.54 -13.14
N SER A 390 7.41 -11.96 -12.51
CA SER A 390 8.45 -11.19 -13.20
C SER A 390 9.82 -11.66 -12.75
N HIS A 391 10.75 -11.80 -13.70
CA HIS A 391 12.12 -12.24 -13.42
C HIS A 391 13.15 -11.41 -14.22
N THR A 392 14.29 -11.11 -13.61
CA THR A 392 15.47 -10.55 -14.29
C THR A 392 16.77 -11.25 -13.89
N ASP A 393 17.58 -11.60 -14.89
CA ASP A 393 18.92 -12.13 -14.72
C ASP A 393 19.98 -11.04 -14.47
N SER A 394 19.58 -9.76 -14.55
CA SER A 394 20.50 -8.60 -14.51
C SER A 394 20.84 -8.10 -13.10
N GLY A 395 20.46 -8.86 -12.06
CA GLY A 395 20.68 -8.54 -10.65
C GLY A 395 19.42 -8.07 -9.91
N PRO A 396 19.51 -7.84 -8.59
CA PRO A 396 18.35 -7.62 -7.72
C PRO A 396 17.84 -6.17 -7.77
N TYR A 397 17.50 -5.69 -8.97
CA TYR A 397 17.09 -4.31 -9.22
C TYR A 397 15.60 -4.16 -9.53
N LEU A 398 14.87 -5.27 -9.64
CA LEU A 398 13.48 -5.30 -10.07
C LEU A 398 12.52 -5.15 -8.90
N PHE A 399 11.54 -4.29 -9.08
CA PHE A 399 10.28 -4.30 -8.35
C PHE A 399 9.13 -4.25 -9.36
N ALA A 400 8.20 -5.18 -9.28
CA ALA A 400 6.96 -5.14 -10.07
C ALA A 400 5.79 -4.71 -9.19
N TYR A 401 4.73 -4.21 -9.81
CA TYR A 401 3.48 -3.92 -9.11
C TYR A 401 2.30 -4.02 -10.08
N GLY A 402 1.09 -4.00 -9.54
CA GLY A 402 -0.13 -3.91 -10.31
C GLY A 402 -1.08 -2.85 -9.77
N SER A 403 -1.95 -2.36 -10.64
CA SER A 403 -3.09 -1.52 -10.28
C SER A 403 -4.34 -2.11 -10.92
N MET A 404 -5.21 -2.67 -10.09
CA MET A 404 -6.49 -3.23 -10.51
C MET A 404 -7.56 -2.14 -10.41
N VAL A 405 -8.26 -1.90 -11.51
CA VAL A 405 -9.20 -0.78 -11.66
C VAL A 405 -10.59 -1.33 -11.94
N ASP A 406 -11.58 -0.86 -11.18
CA ASP A 406 -12.98 -1.11 -11.46
C ASP A 406 -13.39 -0.34 -12.73
N ASN A 407 -13.97 -1.04 -13.70
CA ASN A 407 -14.29 -0.46 -15.00
C ASN A 407 -15.42 0.57 -14.94
N ALA A 408 -16.32 0.45 -13.97
CA ALA A 408 -17.46 1.34 -13.82
C ALA A 408 -17.10 2.61 -13.04
N SER A 409 -16.39 2.48 -11.91
CA SER A 409 -16.05 3.64 -11.07
C SER A 409 -14.77 4.34 -11.53
N GLY A 410 -13.87 3.59 -12.17
CA GLY A 410 -12.51 4.03 -12.45
C GLY A 410 -11.59 3.98 -11.22
N ASP A 411 -12.07 3.45 -10.09
CA ASP A 411 -11.33 3.39 -8.83
C ASP A 411 -10.21 2.34 -8.88
N PRO A 412 -8.96 2.72 -8.58
CA PRO A 412 -7.83 1.80 -8.61
C PRO A 412 -7.49 1.23 -7.22
N VAL A 413 -6.93 0.02 -7.22
CA VAL A 413 -6.27 -0.55 -6.04
C VAL A 413 -4.86 -1.00 -6.40
N PHE A 414 -3.88 -0.59 -5.61
CA PHE A 414 -2.47 -0.93 -5.80
C PHE A 414 -2.13 -2.26 -5.14
N PHE A 415 -1.40 -3.11 -5.87
CA PHE A 415 -0.82 -4.35 -5.37
C PHE A 415 0.69 -4.32 -5.59
N ALA A 416 1.43 -4.28 -4.49
CA ALA A 416 2.88 -4.39 -4.51
C ALA A 416 3.30 -5.78 -4.97
N GLY A 417 4.39 -5.85 -5.75
CA GLY A 417 5.06 -7.10 -6.00
C GLY A 417 5.90 -7.50 -4.80
N GLU A 418 5.81 -8.77 -4.44
CA GLU A 418 6.54 -9.33 -3.30
C GLU A 418 7.60 -10.34 -3.73
#